data_AF-A0A7T4X304-F1
#
_entry.id   AF-A0A7T4X304-F1
#
_cell.length_a   1.000
_cell.length_b   1.000
_cell.length_c   1.000
_cell.angle_alpha   90.00
_cell.angle_beta   90.00
_cell.angle_gamma   90.00
#
_symmetry.space_group_name_H-M   'P 1'
#
loop_
_entity.id
_entity.type
_entity.pdbx_description
1 polymer ?
#
loop_
_entity_poly.entity_id
_entity_poly.type
_entity_poly.pdbx_seq_one_letter_code
_entity_poly.pdbx_strand_id
1 'polypeptide(L)'
;MKIDIIGSKFSSKLTEFRSFPYSVNNFIAGTSLLSLFSEPYPKAMKDINTSDIVEISTAHRDLNKANLEKLKESNSEVLMIDLLSELNDIVVYNGDYFNRRSFELIDDEIDYQTVRKIDQFRALRDRIKDILTLAQRYDKVILIDVLPNNDYDSFISGLYELLYNNIENKLVISAGNDAVKDILNAPLEIYDAVNQQLRKINSDNYENQLLFDEKLEDNILSVFMNYVEERHYIYELYKGGRPFKKSHRTDSRYCQFHLDEAGKYRIRVTAEVDNIKPRFSDTFVYNPKTISAKGKSYQYVEMPSDENLWMLNLILSTSNFKGLVGNPFRYVDGYNGLDVFLKEEVNADYIKKEDLLEMALNILYDLNKDDLETFIVDNQDALNSASNAIKDYISKLN
;
A
#
# COMPACT_ATOMS: atom_id res chain seq x y z
N MET A 1 1.24 25.88 6.71
CA MET A 1 0.27 24.93 6.14
C MET A 1 -0.50 24.30 7.27
N LYS A 2 -1.82 24.26 7.14
CA LYS A 2 -2.72 23.52 8.01
C LYS A 2 -2.88 22.09 7.50
N ILE A 3 -3.08 21.17 8.42
CA ILE A 3 -3.30 19.77 8.11
C ILE A 3 -4.54 19.26 8.82
N ASP A 4 -5.36 18.50 8.10
CA ASP A 4 -6.33 17.61 8.70
C ASP A 4 -5.78 16.19 8.75
N ILE A 5 -6.15 15.45 9.78
CA ILE A 5 -5.61 14.12 10.02
C ILE A 5 -6.78 13.17 10.27
N ILE A 6 -6.87 12.11 9.47
CA ILE A 6 -7.64 10.90 9.78
C ILE A 6 -6.63 9.84 10.18
N GLY A 7 -6.63 9.43 11.44
CA GLY A 7 -5.56 8.58 11.90
C GLY A 7 -5.85 7.82 13.17
N SER A 8 -4.78 7.27 13.73
CA SER A 8 -4.77 6.44 14.92
C SER A 8 -3.96 7.08 16.04
N LYS A 9 -3.76 6.30 17.11
CA LYS A 9 -2.84 6.66 18.20
C LYS A 9 -1.41 6.91 17.69
N PHE A 10 -1.01 6.26 16.59
CA PHE A 10 0.30 6.50 15.96
C PHE A 10 0.42 7.96 15.49
N SER A 11 -0.53 8.43 14.67
CA SER A 11 -0.53 9.83 14.23
C SER A 11 -0.71 10.81 15.39
N SER A 12 -1.46 10.45 16.43
CA SER A 12 -1.60 11.32 17.61
C SER A 12 -0.23 11.58 18.23
N LYS A 13 0.52 10.52 18.51
CA LYS A 13 1.89 10.63 19.03
C LYS A 13 2.82 11.36 18.07
N LEU A 14 2.70 11.11 16.76
CA LEU A 14 3.49 11.80 15.74
C LEU A 14 3.34 13.33 15.83
N THR A 15 2.12 13.83 16.07
CA THR A 15 1.83 15.27 16.18
C THR A 15 2.31 15.91 17.49
N GLU A 16 2.58 15.12 18.54
CA GLU A 16 3.08 15.62 19.82
C GLU A 16 4.56 16.06 19.76
N PHE A 17 5.28 15.60 18.73
CA PHE A 17 6.67 15.99 18.54
C PHE A 17 6.76 17.47 18.21
N ARG A 18 7.67 18.18 18.89
CA ARG A 18 8.03 19.57 18.55
C ARG A 18 8.48 19.72 17.10
N SER A 19 8.89 18.63 16.47
CA SER A 19 9.31 18.59 15.08
C SER A 19 8.19 18.46 14.06
N PHE A 20 6.95 18.21 14.46
CA PHE A 20 5.84 18.12 13.53
C PHE A 20 5.65 19.44 12.75
N PRO A 21 5.69 19.42 11.40
CA PRO A 21 5.86 20.64 10.60
C PRO A 21 4.56 21.33 10.20
N TYR A 22 3.40 20.83 10.63
CA TYR A 22 2.10 21.37 10.27
C TYR A 22 1.34 21.89 11.48
N SER A 23 0.45 22.86 11.25
CA SER A 23 -0.56 23.25 12.24
C SER A 23 -1.78 22.35 12.07
N VAL A 24 -2.05 21.49 13.05
CA VAL A 24 -3.20 20.57 13.01
C VAL A 24 -4.48 21.39 13.17
N ASN A 25 -5.37 21.30 12.19
CA ASN A 25 -6.68 21.96 12.20
C ASN A 25 -7.76 21.01 12.72
N ASN A 26 -7.90 19.84 12.08
CA ASN A 26 -8.74 18.75 12.57
C ASN A 26 -7.91 17.48 12.79
N PHE A 27 -8.15 16.79 13.90
CA PHE A 27 -7.60 15.46 14.15
C PHE A 27 -8.74 14.50 14.48
N ILE A 28 -8.85 13.42 13.70
CA ILE A 28 -9.84 12.36 13.89
C ILE A 28 -9.08 11.09 14.23
N ALA A 29 -9.15 10.71 15.51
CA ALA A 29 -8.51 9.53 16.05
C ALA A 29 -9.54 8.43 16.35
N GLY A 30 -9.15 7.17 16.20
CA GLY A 30 -9.92 6.03 16.74
C GLY A 30 -11.26 5.80 16.04
N THR A 31 -11.44 6.37 14.86
CA THR A 31 -12.59 6.12 13.98
C THR A 31 -12.07 5.50 12.70
N SER A 32 -12.55 4.30 12.35
CA SER A 32 -12.28 3.75 11.02
C SER A 32 -12.93 4.62 9.95
N LEU A 33 -12.33 4.68 8.77
CA LEU A 33 -12.90 5.31 7.58
C LEU A 33 -14.29 4.74 7.29
N LEU A 34 -14.47 3.42 7.42
CA LEU A 34 -15.77 2.81 7.19
C LEU A 34 -16.84 3.36 8.16
N SER A 35 -16.51 3.51 9.45
CA SER A 35 -17.42 4.15 10.41
C SER A 35 -17.61 5.63 10.09
N LEU A 36 -16.53 6.36 9.78
CA LEU A 36 -16.54 7.80 9.54
C LEU A 36 -17.50 8.19 8.39
N PHE A 37 -17.54 7.37 7.33
CA PHE A 37 -18.37 7.57 6.14
C PHE A 37 -19.71 6.82 6.16
N SER A 38 -20.08 6.21 7.28
CA SER A 38 -21.42 5.62 7.47
C SER A 38 -22.44 6.65 7.93
N GLU A 39 -23.73 6.36 7.80
CA GLU A 39 -24.78 7.25 8.30
C GLU A 39 -24.70 7.40 9.83
N PRO A 40 -25.09 8.56 10.38
CA PRO A 40 -25.10 8.77 11.81
C PRO A 40 -26.18 7.92 12.50
N TYR A 41 -25.88 7.47 13.71
CA TYR A 41 -26.87 6.99 14.67
C TYR A 41 -26.95 8.01 15.83
N PRO A 42 -27.81 9.04 15.72
CA PRO A 42 -27.72 10.19 16.61
C PRO A 42 -28.01 9.82 18.06
N LYS A 43 -27.07 10.15 18.94
CA LYS A 43 -27.17 9.94 20.39
C LYS A 43 -26.67 11.17 21.12
N ALA A 44 -27.40 11.60 22.15
CA ALA A 44 -26.92 12.66 23.01
C ALA A 44 -25.87 12.09 23.99
N MET A 45 -24.97 12.94 24.49
CA MET A 45 -23.92 12.50 25.43
C MET A 45 -24.48 11.80 26.68
N LYS A 46 -25.68 12.16 27.12
CA LYS A 46 -26.37 11.55 28.27
C LYS A 46 -26.84 10.10 28.01
N ASP A 47 -26.94 9.70 26.74
CA ASP A 47 -27.42 8.39 26.31
C ASP A 47 -26.23 7.40 26.14
N ILE A 48 -25.03 7.81 26.55
CA ILE A 48 -23.79 7.02 26.49
C ILE A 48 -23.47 6.54 27.91
N ASN A 49 -23.52 5.22 28.11
CA ASN A 49 -23.43 4.52 29.38
C ASN A 49 -21.97 4.33 29.86
N THR A 50 -21.30 5.44 30.16
CA THR A 50 -20.00 5.45 30.85
C THR A 50 -19.85 6.75 31.63
N SER A 51 -19.00 6.74 32.66
CA SER A 51 -18.63 7.96 33.40
C SER A 51 -17.36 8.63 32.85
N ASP A 52 -16.65 7.97 31.93
CA ASP A 52 -15.43 8.53 31.33
C ASP A 52 -15.77 9.55 30.24
N ILE A 53 -15.49 10.83 30.51
CA ILE A 53 -15.76 11.95 29.59
C ILE A 53 -15.05 11.78 28.23
N VAL A 54 -13.90 11.11 28.19
CA VAL A 54 -13.15 10.86 26.96
C VAL A 54 -13.88 9.82 26.11
N GLU A 55 -14.39 8.76 26.73
CA GLU A 55 -15.20 7.74 26.06
C GLU A 55 -16.53 8.31 25.57
N ILE A 56 -17.23 9.09 26.41
CA ILE A 56 -18.46 9.79 26.03
C ILE A 56 -18.22 10.65 24.79
N SER A 57 -17.19 11.49 24.81
CA SER A 57 -16.88 12.40 23.70
C SER A 57 -16.51 11.65 22.42
N THR A 58 -15.76 10.55 22.55
CA THR A 58 -15.34 9.73 21.40
C THR A 58 -16.54 9.03 20.77
N ALA A 59 -17.33 8.31 21.59
CA ALA A 59 -18.51 7.60 21.12
C ALA A 59 -19.55 8.57 20.54
N HIS A 60 -19.79 9.71 21.19
CA HIS A 60 -20.69 10.74 20.66
C HIS A 60 -20.25 11.24 19.28
N ARG A 61 -18.96 11.53 19.08
CA ARG A 61 -18.45 12.02 17.79
C ARG A 61 -18.52 10.96 16.70
N ASP A 62 -18.22 9.71 17.03
CA ASP A 62 -18.27 8.57 16.12
C ASP A 62 -19.71 8.23 15.69
N LEU A 63 -20.64 8.14 16.65
CA LEU A 63 -22.05 7.84 16.38
C LEU A 63 -22.75 8.95 15.59
N ASN A 64 -22.48 10.22 15.90
CA ASN A 64 -23.08 11.36 15.21
C ASN A 64 -22.31 11.81 13.95
N LYS A 65 -21.18 11.16 13.61
CA LYS A 65 -20.31 11.51 12.47
C LYS A 65 -19.87 12.98 12.44
N ALA A 66 -19.84 13.63 13.60
CA ALA A 66 -19.58 15.07 13.74
C ALA A 66 -18.20 15.51 13.23
N ASN A 67 -17.29 14.56 13.07
CA ASN A 67 -15.95 14.77 12.56
C ASN A 67 -15.90 14.80 11.02
N LEU A 68 -16.78 14.09 10.31
CA LEU A 68 -16.81 14.10 8.85
C LEU A 68 -17.20 15.48 8.32
N GLU A 69 -18.22 16.10 8.92
CA GLU A 69 -18.63 17.45 8.52
C GLU A 69 -17.53 18.49 8.71
N LYS A 70 -16.71 18.37 9.78
CA LYS A 70 -15.55 19.25 9.98
C LYS A 70 -14.51 19.12 8.87
N LEU A 71 -14.27 17.90 8.37
CA LEU A 71 -13.39 17.70 7.22
C LEU A 71 -14.02 18.30 5.94
N LYS A 72 -15.33 18.10 5.77
CA LYS A 72 -16.10 18.68 4.66
C LYS A 72 -16.27 20.21 4.75
N GLU A 73 -15.91 20.86 5.83
CA GLU A 73 -15.93 22.33 5.92
C GLU A 73 -14.52 22.92 6.08
N SER A 74 -13.50 22.05 6.09
CA SER A 74 -12.14 22.44 6.35
C SER A 74 -11.54 23.24 5.20
N ASN A 75 -10.68 24.19 5.59
CA ASN A 75 -9.82 24.96 4.69
C ASN A 75 -8.34 24.54 4.83
N SER A 76 -8.08 23.34 5.36
CA SER A 76 -6.72 22.78 5.42
C SER A 76 -6.22 22.41 4.03
N GLU A 77 -4.96 22.71 3.72
CA GLU A 77 -4.36 22.40 2.41
C GLU A 77 -3.96 20.93 2.28
N VAL A 78 -3.71 20.25 3.41
CA VAL A 78 -3.20 18.88 3.45
C VAL A 78 -4.12 17.98 4.26
N LEU A 79 -4.36 16.77 3.75
CA LEU A 79 -4.96 15.65 4.48
C LEU A 79 -3.91 14.59 4.75
N MET A 80 -3.75 14.16 5.99
CA MET A 80 -2.92 13.00 6.35
C MET A 80 -3.82 11.83 6.74
N ILE A 81 -3.50 10.65 6.23
CA ILE A 81 -4.23 9.41 6.52
C ILE A 81 -3.24 8.35 7.02
N ASP A 82 -3.50 7.77 8.19
CA ASP A 82 -2.96 6.47 8.58
C ASP A 82 -4.09 5.47 8.83
N LEU A 83 -3.87 4.21 8.44
CA LEU A 83 -4.92 3.19 8.40
C LEU A 83 -4.96 2.29 9.64
N LEU A 84 -4.17 2.57 10.68
CA LEU A 84 -4.15 1.69 11.86
C LEU A 84 -5.47 1.74 12.65
N SER A 85 -6.29 2.77 12.49
CA SER A 85 -7.66 2.82 13.04
C SER A 85 -8.61 1.80 12.38
N GLU A 86 -8.26 1.24 11.22
CA GLU A 86 -9.02 0.17 10.57
C GLU A 86 -8.93 -1.15 11.32
N LEU A 87 -7.97 -1.29 12.24
CA LEU A 87 -7.85 -2.46 13.11
C LEU A 87 -8.96 -2.52 14.16
N ASN A 88 -9.66 -1.41 14.42
CA ASN A 88 -10.81 -1.40 15.32
C ASN A 88 -11.84 -2.46 14.93
N ASP A 89 -12.48 -3.05 15.94
CA ASP A 89 -13.63 -3.92 15.71
C ASP A 89 -14.80 -3.08 15.22
N ILE A 90 -15.42 -3.51 14.13
CA ILE A 90 -16.55 -2.85 13.49
C ILE A 90 -17.79 -3.70 13.66
N VAL A 91 -18.92 -3.03 13.90
CA VAL A 91 -20.25 -3.64 13.90
C VAL A 91 -21.08 -3.06 12.77
N VAL A 92 -22.01 -3.85 12.25
CA VAL A 92 -23.04 -3.41 11.32
C VAL A 92 -24.40 -3.39 12.02
N TYR A 93 -25.11 -2.28 11.85
CA TYR A 93 -26.45 -2.07 12.36
C TYR A 93 -27.25 -1.27 11.34
N ASN A 94 -28.44 -1.76 10.97
CA ASN A 94 -29.31 -1.13 9.96
C ASN A 94 -28.64 -0.79 8.62
N GLY A 95 -27.59 -1.53 8.23
CA GLY A 95 -26.85 -1.32 6.98
C GLY A 95 -25.67 -0.35 7.09
N ASP A 96 -25.43 0.23 8.26
CA ASP A 96 -24.33 1.16 8.53
C ASP A 96 -23.33 0.61 9.54
N TYR A 97 -22.13 1.20 9.54
CA TYR A 97 -20.98 0.69 10.27
C TYR A 97 -20.56 1.62 11.40
N PHE A 98 -20.17 1.01 12.53
CA PHE A 98 -19.76 1.74 13.73
C PHE A 98 -18.57 1.04 14.37
N ASN A 99 -17.69 1.80 15.05
CA ASN A 99 -16.74 1.15 15.94
C ASN A 99 -17.52 0.46 17.06
N ARG A 100 -17.22 -0.82 17.30
CA ARG A 100 -17.86 -1.63 18.32
C ARG A 100 -17.81 -0.97 19.69
N ARG A 101 -16.65 -0.45 20.09
CA ARG A 101 -16.45 0.21 21.38
C ARG A 101 -17.37 1.43 21.57
N SER A 102 -17.59 2.23 20.54
CA SER A 102 -18.51 3.37 20.62
C SER A 102 -19.95 2.91 20.70
N PHE A 103 -20.30 1.85 19.98
CA PHE A 103 -21.65 1.35 19.85
C PHE A 103 -22.12 0.58 21.09
N GLU A 104 -21.23 -0.17 21.75
CA GLU A 104 -21.50 -0.89 23.00
C GLU A 104 -21.71 0.03 24.21
N LEU A 105 -21.34 1.31 24.09
CA LEU A 105 -21.59 2.31 25.13
C LEU A 105 -23.01 2.90 25.06
N ILE A 106 -23.87 2.46 24.15
CA ILE A 106 -25.24 2.96 24.06
C ILE A 106 -26.11 2.24 25.10
N ASP A 107 -26.92 3.00 25.83
CA ASP A 107 -27.87 2.46 26.83
C ASP A 107 -29.15 1.87 26.19
N ASP A 108 -28.98 1.07 25.13
CA ASP A 108 -30.06 0.39 24.40
C ASP A 108 -29.68 -1.09 24.23
N GLU A 109 -30.65 -2.00 24.33
CA GLU A 109 -30.48 -3.37 23.83
C GLU A 109 -30.50 -3.34 22.29
N ILE A 110 -29.32 -3.31 21.67
CA ILE A 110 -29.19 -3.28 20.21
C ILE A 110 -28.61 -4.61 19.72
N ASP A 111 -29.33 -5.27 18.81
CA ASP A 111 -28.82 -6.41 18.06
C ASP A 111 -27.97 -5.93 16.88
N TYR A 112 -26.68 -6.23 16.90
CA TYR A 112 -25.71 -5.85 15.87
C TYR A 112 -24.87 -7.06 15.47
N GLN A 113 -24.30 -7.01 14.28
CA GLN A 113 -23.40 -8.08 13.81
C GLN A 113 -21.96 -7.57 13.79
N THR A 114 -21.02 -8.37 14.30
CA THR A 114 -19.59 -8.09 14.15
C THR A 114 -19.16 -8.29 12.70
N VAL A 115 -18.40 -7.35 12.16
CA VAL A 115 -17.94 -7.35 10.77
C VAL A 115 -16.55 -7.98 10.71
N ARG A 116 -16.37 -9.00 9.86
CA ARG A 116 -15.04 -9.60 9.62
C ARG A 116 -14.19 -8.65 8.79
N LYS A 117 -12.86 -8.74 8.89
CA LYS A 117 -11.94 -7.84 8.15
C LYS A 117 -12.12 -7.88 6.64
N ILE A 118 -12.44 -9.03 6.06
CA ILE A 118 -12.72 -9.13 4.61
C ILE A 118 -14.02 -8.41 4.22
N ASP A 119 -15.03 -8.44 5.09
CA ASP A 119 -16.30 -7.75 4.86
C ASP A 119 -16.15 -6.24 5.10
N GLN A 120 -15.31 -5.84 6.07
CA GLN A 120 -14.89 -4.44 6.28
C GLN A 120 -14.15 -3.90 5.05
N PHE A 121 -13.23 -4.68 4.47
CA PHE A 121 -12.52 -4.31 3.25
C PHE A 121 -13.48 -4.11 2.07
N ARG A 122 -14.40 -5.06 1.85
CA ARG A 122 -15.44 -4.96 0.81
C ARG A 122 -16.29 -3.71 0.97
N ALA A 123 -16.78 -3.47 2.18
CA ALA A 123 -17.61 -2.30 2.47
C ALA A 123 -16.86 -0.98 2.24
N LEU A 124 -15.56 -0.92 2.56
CA LEU A 124 -14.74 0.26 2.32
C LEU A 124 -14.43 0.44 0.82
N ARG A 125 -14.17 -0.65 0.09
CA ARG A 125 -14.05 -0.66 -1.39
C ARG A 125 -15.30 -0.09 -2.04
N ASP A 126 -16.49 -0.50 -1.59
CA ASP A 126 -17.75 -0.04 -2.16
C ASP A 126 -18.01 1.46 -1.86
N ARG A 127 -17.49 1.97 -0.74
CA ARG A 127 -17.55 3.38 -0.33
C ARG A 127 -16.34 4.22 -0.73
N ILE A 128 -15.42 3.68 -1.54
CA ILE A 128 -14.16 4.38 -1.87
C ILE A 128 -14.41 5.75 -2.50
N LYS A 129 -15.48 5.89 -3.30
CA LYS A 129 -15.85 7.16 -3.96
C LYS A 129 -16.06 8.31 -2.98
N ASP A 130 -16.60 8.05 -1.79
CA ASP A 130 -16.84 9.08 -0.78
C ASP A 130 -15.50 9.57 -0.19
N ILE A 131 -14.57 8.64 0.05
CA ILE A 131 -13.21 8.92 0.50
C ILE A 131 -12.46 9.75 -0.55
N LEU A 132 -12.55 9.37 -1.83
CA LEU A 132 -11.92 10.10 -2.93
C LEU A 132 -12.49 11.52 -3.09
N THR A 133 -13.82 11.65 -2.97
CA THR A 133 -14.48 12.96 -3.03
C THR A 133 -14.00 13.88 -1.92
N LEU A 134 -13.78 13.36 -0.71
CA LEU A 134 -13.16 14.12 0.37
C LEU A 134 -11.70 14.47 0.03
N ALA A 135 -10.91 13.50 -0.39
CA ALA A 135 -9.48 13.64 -0.69
C ALA A 135 -9.18 14.72 -1.75
N GLN A 136 -10.02 14.79 -2.79
CA GLN A 136 -9.90 15.76 -3.89
C GLN A 136 -10.01 17.23 -3.47
N ARG A 137 -10.50 17.50 -2.25
CA ARG A 137 -10.62 18.86 -1.73
C ARG A 137 -9.33 19.42 -1.15
N TYR A 138 -8.39 18.54 -0.85
CA TYR A 138 -7.09 18.91 -0.31
C TYR A 138 -6.12 19.07 -1.48
N ASP A 139 -5.18 19.99 -1.37
CA ASP A 139 -4.13 20.15 -2.38
C ASP A 139 -3.21 18.92 -2.39
N LYS A 140 -3.03 18.29 -1.21
CA LYS A 140 -2.17 17.11 -1.05
C LYS A 140 -2.75 16.14 -0.03
N VAL A 141 -2.68 14.85 -0.34
CA VAL A 141 -2.96 13.77 0.59
C VAL A 141 -1.66 13.06 0.96
N ILE A 142 -1.36 12.92 2.25
CA ILE A 142 -0.20 12.18 2.76
C ILE A 142 -0.72 10.86 3.35
N LEU A 143 -0.33 9.74 2.75
CA LEU A 143 -0.57 8.40 3.26
C LEU A 143 0.65 7.99 4.11
N ILE A 144 0.44 7.74 5.40
CA ILE A 144 1.48 7.28 6.31
C ILE A 144 1.44 5.75 6.29
N ASP A 145 2.26 5.12 5.45
CA ASP A 145 2.33 3.66 5.29
C ASP A 145 3.01 3.02 6.50
N VAL A 146 2.20 2.38 7.33
CA VAL A 146 2.60 1.79 8.60
C VAL A 146 1.84 0.49 8.80
N LEU A 147 2.59 -0.61 8.89
CA LEU A 147 2.04 -1.93 9.15
C LEU A 147 1.93 -2.20 10.66
N PRO A 148 0.93 -2.97 11.11
CA PRO A 148 0.84 -3.35 12.52
C PRO A 148 1.89 -4.40 12.96
N ASN A 149 2.54 -5.08 12.02
CA ASN A 149 3.45 -6.21 12.20
C ASN A 149 2.79 -7.37 12.93
N ASN A 150 1.58 -7.71 12.49
CA ASN A 150 0.78 -8.82 13.01
C ASN A 150 -0.09 -9.43 11.90
N ASP A 151 -1.00 -10.33 12.29
CA ASP A 151 -1.88 -11.06 11.36
C ASP A 151 -2.79 -10.16 10.49
N TYR A 152 -2.84 -8.85 10.76
CA TYR A 152 -3.59 -7.86 10.00
C TYR A 152 -2.74 -7.07 8.99
N ASP A 153 -1.46 -7.41 8.80
CA ASP A 153 -0.59 -6.73 7.83
C ASP A 153 -1.18 -6.76 6.42
N SER A 154 -1.64 -7.92 5.95
CA SER A 154 -2.24 -8.05 4.60
C SER A 154 -3.52 -7.23 4.44
N PHE A 155 -4.31 -7.10 5.51
CA PHE A 155 -5.51 -6.26 5.52
C PHE A 155 -5.15 -4.78 5.37
N ILE A 156 -4.21 -4.29 6.19
CA ILE A 156 -3.75 -2.91 6.14
C ILE A 156 -3.05 -2.59 4.81
N SER A 157 -2.18 -3.47 4.32
CA SER A 157 -1.54 -3.31 3.00
C SER A 157 -2.56 -3.25 1.88
N GLY A 158 -3.59 -4.09 1.91
CA GLY A 158 -4.66 -4.07 0.91
C GLY A 158 -5.40 -2.73 0.91
N LEU A 159 -5.68 -2.16 2.09
CA LEU A 159 -6.33 -0.86 2.20
C LEU A 159 -5.43 0.29 1.74
N TYR A 160 -4.12 0.24 2.05
CA TYR A 160 -3.15 1.19 1.51
C TYR A 160 -3.13 1.16 0.00
N GLU A 161 -3.07 -0.04 -0.60
CA GLU A 161 -3.09 -0.20 -2.05
C GLU A 161 -4.39 0.35 -2.66
N LEU A 162 -5.54 0.08 -2.03
CA LEU A 162 -6.83 0.63 -2.44
C LEU A 162 -6.81 2.17 -2.47
N LEU A 163 -6.31 2.82 -1.42
CA LEU A 163 -6.21 4.29 -1.40
C LEU A 163 -5.15 4.79 -2.39
N TYR A 164 -3.98 4.15 -2.42
CA TYR A 164 -2.87 4.50 -3.29
C TYR A 164 -3.29 4.48 -4.76
N ASN A 165 -3.96 3.43 -5.22
CA ASN A 165 -4.35 3.31 -6.62
C ASN A 165 -5.40 4.33 -7.05
N ASN A 166 -6.17 4.90 -6.11
CA ASN A 166 -7.32 5.75 -6.43
C ASN A 166 -7.12 7.24 -6.11
N ILE A 167 -6.21 7.61 -5.21
CA ILE A 167 -5.94 9.03 -4.88
C ILE A 167 -4.85 9.59 -5.82
N GLU A 168 -5.18 10.63 -6.56
CA GLU A 168 -4.27 11.22 -7.55
C GLU A 168 -3.16 12.05 -6.89
N ASN A 169 -3.51 12.99 -6.01
CA ASN A 169 -2.60 13.93 -5.35
C ASN A 169 -2.00 13.37 -4.05
N LYS A 170 -1.60 12.09 -4.08
CA LYS A 170 -1.03 11.38 -2.92
C LYS A 170 0.48 11.55 -2.81
N LEU A 171 0.96 11.47 -1.57
CA LEU A 171 2.35 11.24 -1.19
C LEU A 171 2.38 10.11 -0.16
N VAL A 172 3.33 9.20 -0.26
CA VAL A 172 3.50 8.10 0.71
C VAL A 172 4.71 8.37 1.60
N ILE A 173 4.56 8.11 2.90
CA ILE A 173 5.66 8.07 3.87
C ILE A 173 5.61 6.72 4.58
N SER A 174 6.60 5.86 4.31
CA SER A 174 6.74 4.58 5.02
C SER A 174 7.52 4.77 6.31
N ALA A 175 7.01 4.21 7.42
CA ALA A 175 7.61 4.38 8.74
C ALA A 175 8.78 3.41 9.06
N GLY A 176 9.11 2.47 8.16
CA GLY A 176 10.26 1.56 8.32
C GLY A 176 10.19 0.77 9.64
N ASN A 177 9.09 0.06 9.87
CA ASN A 177 8.73 -0.43 11.19
C ASN A 177 8.78 -1.96 11.36
N ASP A 178 9.33 -2.72 10.42
CA ASP A 178 9.30 -4.19 10.36
C ASP A 178 9.78 -4.91 11.64
N ALA A 179 10.60 -4.26 12.48
CA ALA A 179 11.11 -4.83 13.74
C ALA A 179 10.25 -4.51 14.97
N VAL A 180 9.17 -3.74 14.84
CA VAL A 180 8.37 -3.21 15.96
C VAL A 180 7.12 -4.06 16.19
N LYS A 181 7.07 -4.79 17.30
CA LYS A 181 5.92 -5.68 17.63
C LYS A 181 4.61 -4.96 17.94
N ASP A 182 4.67 -3.76 18.52
CA ASP A 182 3.50 -2.94 18.84
C ASP A 182 3.72 -1.55 18.28
N ILE A 183 3.20 -1.33 17.07
CA ILE A 183 3.39 -0.06 16.37
C ILE A 183 2.64 1.11 17.03
N LEU A 184 1.55 0.84 17.76
CA LEU A 184 0.81 1.89 18.50
C LEU A 184 1.64 2.42 19.69
N ASN A 185 2.66 1.67 20.09
CA ASN A 185 3.69 2.07 21.04
C ASN A 185 5.11 1.96 20.44
N ALA A 186 5.26 2.40 19.18
CA ALA A 186 6.56 2.43 18.51
C ALA A 186 7.65 3.18 19.31
N PRO A 187 8.93 2.84 19.10
CA PRO A 187 10.06 3.65 19.57
C PRO A 187 10.03 5.08 19.00
N LEU A 188 10.62 6.03 19.72
CA LEU A 188 10.63 7.45 19.33
C LEU A 188 11.32 7.69 17.98
N GLU A 189 12.29 6.83 17.64
CA GLU A 189 13.06 6.87 16.41
C GLU A 189 12.18 6.73 15.17
N ILE A 190 11.11 5.92 15.24
CA ILE A 190 10.17 5.73 14.14
C ILE A 190 9.38 7.02 13.89
N TYR A 191 8.84 7.62 14.96
CA TYR A 191 8.12 8.88 14.86
C TYR A 191 9.03 10.04 14.42
N ASP A 192 10.28 10.09 14.90
CA ASP A 192 11.22 11.11 14.47
C ASP A 192 11.59 10.94 12.99
N ALA A 193 11.79 9.71 12.52
CA ALA A 193 12.03 9.44 11.10
C ALA A 193 10.87 9.94 10.23
N VAL A 194 9.62 9.60 10.59
CA VAL A 194 8.43 10.10 9.87
C VAL A 194 8.33 11.62 9.95
N ASN A 195 8.57 12.23 11.11
CA ASN A 195 8.56 13.69 11.26
C ASN A 195 9.66 14.39 10.45
N GLN A 196 10.84 13.80 10.35
CA GLN A 196 11.89 14.28 9.47
C GLN A 196 11.43 14.23 8.01
N GLN A 197 10.79 13.14 7.58
CA GLN A 197 10.22 13.06 6.24
C GLN A 197 9.13 14.13 6.00
N LEU A 198 8.21 14.31 6.95
CA LEU A 198 7.18 15.35 6.87
C LEU A 198 7.79 16.75 6.76
N ARG A 199 8.84 17.05 7.55
CA ARG A 199 9.52 18.36 7.52
C ARG A 199 10.12 18.65 6.15
N LYS A 200 10.71 17.62 5.57
CA LYS A 200 11.34 17.68 4.26
C LYS A 200 10.33 17.96 3.13
N ILE A 201 9.03 17.67 3.31
CA ILE A 201 7.97 18.02 2.33
C ILE A 201 7.80 19.54 2.21
N ASN A 202 7.97 20.28 3.31
CA ASN A 202 7.74 21.73 3.37
C ASN A 202 9.04 22.53 3.30
N SER A 203 10.18 21.92 2.96
CA SER A 203 11.46 22.62 2.94
C SER A 203 11.62 23.42 1.65
N ASP A 204 11.84 24.72 1.74
CA ASP A 204 12.23 25.57 0.59
C ASP A 204 13.73 25.41 0.23
N ASN A 205 14.49 24.67 1.05
CA ASN A 205 15.90 24.42 0.83
C ASN A 205 16.11 23.12 0.05
N TYR A 206 16.58 23.25 -1.19
CA TYR A 206 16.94 22.15 -2.09
C TYR A 206 17.77 21.03 -1.43
N GLU A 207 18.64 21.38 -0.48
CA GLU A 207 19.52 20.42 0.20
C GLU A 207 18.82 19.59 1.29
N ASN A 208 17.64 20.02 1.74
CA ASN A 208 16.88 19.46 2.86
C ASN A 208 15.47 18.96 2.48
N GLN A 209 15.17 18.78 1.19
CA GLN A 209 13.91 18.19 0.73
C GLN A 209 13.96 16.65 0.72
N LEU A 210 12.79 16.01 0.78
CA LEU A 210 12.66 14.54 0.71
C LEU A 210 12.70 14.24 -0.78
N LEU A 211 13.91 14.24 -1.33
CA LEU A 211 14.08 14.21 -2.78
C LEU A 211 13.72 12.86 -3.38
N PHE A 212 13.73 11.79 -2.58
CA PHE A 212 13.55 10.42 -3.07
C PHE A 212 12.55 9.64 -2.21
N ASP A 213 11.59 8.99 -2.86
CA ASP A 213 10.82 7.85 -2.33
C ASP A 213 11.35 6.59 -3.03
N GLU A 214 11.98 5.69 -2.27
CA GLU A 214 12.86 4.63 -2.77
C GLU A 214 12.36 3.27 -2.30
N LYS A 215 12.16 2.34 -3.23
CA LYS A 215 11.63 1.00 -2.92
C LYS A 215 12.44 -0.07 -3.66
N LEU A 216 12.90 -1.08 -2.92
CA LEU A 216 13.35 -2.35 -3.49
C LEU A 216 12.25 -3.39 -3.26
N GLU A 217 11.62 -3.85 -4.34
CA GLU A 217 10.59 -4.88 -4.31
C GLU A 217 11.00 -5.99 -5.28
N ASP A 218 11.13 -7.22 -4.77
CA ASP A 218 11.69 -8.37 -5.48
C ASP A 218 13.05 -8.05 -6.16
N ASN A 219 13.07 -7.83 -7.48
CA ASN A 219 14.25 -7.46 -8.25
C ASN A 219 14.18 -6.04 -8.83
N ILE A 220 13.22 -5.21 -8.43
CA ILE A 220 13.04 -3.85 -8.93
C ILE A 220 13.46 -2.85 -7.87
N LEU A 221 14.50 -2.06 -8.18
CA LEU A 221 14.87 -0.90 -7.39
C LEU A 221 14.32 0.35 -8.07
N SER A 222 13.40 1.04 -7.41
CA SER A 222 12.75 2.23 -7.91
C SER A 222 13.06 3.47 -7.05
N VAL A 223 12.98 4.62 -7.69
CA VAL A 223 13.12 5.93 -7.04
C VAL A 223 12.12 6.92 -7.64
N PHE A 224 11.44 7.67 -6.79
CA PHE A 224 10.59 8.80 -7.16
C PHE A 224 11.17 10.12 -6.64
N MET A 225 11.33 11.09 -7.54
CA MET A 225 11.81 12.43 -7.31
C MET A 225 10.68 13.36 -6.86
N ASN A 226 10.73 13.86 -5.62
CA ASN A 226 9.68 14.74 -5.09
C ASN A 226 9.79 16.22 -5.50
N TYR A 227 10.75 16.59 -6.35
CA TYR A 227 10.93 17.99 -6.78
C TYR A 227 9.84 18.41 -7.78
N VAL A 228 9.35 19.66 -7.69
CA VAL A 228 8.12 20.10 -8.39
C VAL A 228 8.38 20.92 -9.67
N GLU A 229 9.59 21.42 -9.93
CA GLU A 229 9.84 22.20 -11.16
C GLU A 229 10.16 21.34 -12.39
N GLU A 230 9.77 21.83 -13.57
CA GLU A 230 10.08 21.23 -14.87
C GLU A 230 11.60 21.19 -15.13
N ARG A 231 12.17 19.99 -15.09
CA ARG A 231 13.60 19.75 -15.35
C ARG A 231 13.81 18.40 -16.00
N HIS A 232 15.01 18.21 -16.53
CA HIS A 232 15.45 16.92 -17.06
C HIS A 232 16.36 16.22 -16.05
N TYR A 233 16.16 14.91 -15.94
CA TYR A 233 16.82 14.03 -15.01
C TYR A 233 17.57 12.94 -15.75
N ILE A 234 18.65 12.49 -15.11
CA ILE A 234 19.42 11.33 -15.49
C ILE A 234 19.60 10.47 -14.25
N TYR A 235 19.12 9.23 -14.32
CA TYR A 235 19.23 8.23 -13.25
C TYR A 235 20.36 7.25 -13.60
N GLU A 236 21.29 7.02 -12.69
CA GLU A 236 22.41 6.09 -12.86
C GLU A 236 22.35 5.04 -11.76
N LEU A 237 22.07 3.78 -12.09
CA LEU A 237 22.20 2.67 -11.16
C LEU A 237 23.69 2.39 -10.91
N TYR A 238 24.10 2.37 -9.65
CA TYR A 238 25.42 1.96 -9.22
C TYR A 238 25.34 0.58 -8.59
N LYS A 239 26.33 -0.27 -8.88
CA LYS A 239 26.54 -1.58 -8.27
C LYS A 239 27.93 -1.64 -7.64
N GLY A 240 28.02 -1.97 -6.35
CA GLY A 240 29.30 -2.09 -5.64
C GLY A 240 30.14 -0.80 -5.68
N GLY A 241 29.49 0.37 -5.73
CA GLY A 241 30.13 1.67 -5.81
C GLY A 241 30.55 2.13 -7.21
N ARG A 242 30.27 1.36 -8.27
CA ARG A 242 30.57 1.74 -9.66
C ARG A 242 29.29 1.93 -10.49
N PRO A 243 29.27 2.85 -11.48
CA PRO A 243 28.15 2.95 -12.42
C PRO A 243 27.88 1.61 -13.10
N PHE A 244 26.61 1.24 -13.25
CA PHE A 244 26.16 -0.04 -13.78
C PHE A 244 25.16 0.11 -14.94
N LYS A 245 24.03 0.80 -14.71
CA LYS A 245 23.04 1.15 -15.75
C LYS A 245 22.72 2.64 -15.69
N LYS A 246 22.19 3.22 -16.76
CA LYS A 246 21.85 4.64 -16.86
C LYS A 246 20.59 4.84 -17.67
N SER A 247 19.68 5.70 -17.21
CA SER A 247 18.48 6.09 -17.93
C SER A 247 18.83 7.05 -19.07
N HIS A 248 17.92 7.18 -20.04
CA HIS A 248 17.90 8.34 -20.91
C HIS A 248 17.54 9.60 -20.11
N ARG A 249 17.83 10.76 -20.71
CA ARG A 249 17.34 12.05 -20.25
C ARG A 249 15.82 12.00 -20.22
N THR A 250 15.22 12.28 -19.07
CA THR A 250 13.76 12.20 -18.88
C THR A 250 13.27 13.32 -17.98
N ASP A 251 12.07 13.80 -18.22
CA ASP A 251 11.29 14.65 -17.32
C ASP A 251 10.54 13.82 -16.25
N SER A 252 10.52 12.49 -16.40
CA SER A 252 9.92 11.59 -15.43
C SER A 252 10.65 11.68 -14.09
N ARG A 253 9.86 11.97 -13.07
CA ARG A 253 10.28 11.95 -11.69
C ARG A 253 10.38 10.54 -11.13
N TYR A 254 9.86 9.54 -11.83
CA TYR A 254 9.97 8.14 -11.42
C TYR A 254 10.95 7.39 -12.33
N CYS A 255 11.82 6.57 -11.73
CA CYS A 255 12.71 5.68 -12.46
C CYS A 255 12.86 4.34 -11.73
N GLN A 256 12.92 3.25 -12.50
CA GLN A 256 13.09 1.91 -11.99
C GLN A 256 14.23 1.18 -12.70
N PHE A 257 14.94 0.35 -11.96
CA PHE A 257 15.97 -0.54 -12.49
C PHE A 257 15.71 -1.98 -12.05
N HIS A 258 15.76 -2.89 -13.01
CA HIS A 258 15.76 -4.32 -12.75
C HIS A 258 17.17 -4.81 -12.38
N LEU A 259 17.23 -5.56 -11.29
CA LEU A 259 18.44 -6.10 -10.67
C LEU A 259 18.55 -7.59 -11.02
N ASP A 260 19.47 -7.89 -11.92
CA ASP A 260 19.61 -9.26 -12.44
C ASP A 260 20.70 -10.05 -11.69
N GLU A 261 21.56 -9.35 -10.94
CA GLU A 261 22.74 -9.93 -10.31
C GLU A 261 22.83 -9.57 -8.82
N ALA A 262 23.36 -10.44 -7.98
CA ALA A 262 23.64 -10.13 -6.58
C ALA A 262 24.53 -8.88 -6.44
N GLY A 263 24.25 -8.02 -5.46
CA GLY A 263 25.10 -6.87 -5.20
C GLY A 263 24.49 -5.80 -4.30
N LYS A 264 25.31 -4.78 -4.02
CA LYS A 264 24.90 -3.55 -3.34
C LYS A 264 24.56 -2.51 -4.39
N TYR A 265 23.31 -2.07 -4.43
CA TYR A 265 22.78 -1.14 -5.42
C TYR A 265 22.40 0.19 -4.80
N ARG A 266 22.57 1.27 -5.57
CA ARG A 266 22.03 2.60 -5.27
C ARG A 266 21.83 3.36 -6.57
N ILE A 267 20.87 4.26 -6.62
CA ILE A 267 20.58 5.10 -7.78
C ILE A 267 21.18 6.48 -7.54
N ARG A 268 21.90 7.01 -8.53
CA ARG A 268 22.33 8.40 -8.55
C ARG A 268 21.43 9.19 -9.46
N VAL A 269 20.86 10.28 -8.96
CA VAL A 269 20.02 11.17 -9.77
C VAL A 269 20.74 12.48 -10.00
N THR A 270 20.86 12.84 -11.27
CA THR A 270 21.44 14.10 -11.74
C THR A 270 20.34 14.91 -12.40
N ALA A 271 20.03 16.08 -11.84
CA ALA A 271 19.23 17.08 -12.55
C ALA A 271 20.17 17.86 -13.47
N GLU A 272 19.81 18.00 -14.75
CA GLU A 272 20.59 18.77 -15.73
C GLU A 272 20.37 20.27 -15.57
N VAL A 273 20.84 20.82 -14.45
CA VAL A 273 20.93 22.26 -14.19
C VAL A 273 22.28 22.52 -13.52
N ASP A 274 23.02 23.52 -14.01
CA ASP A 274 24.45 23.75 -13.69
C ASP A 274 24.79 23.93 -12.20
N ASN A 275 23.78 24.22 -11.36
CA ASN A 275 23.96 24.51 -9.94
C ASN A 275 23.50 23.39 -9.00
N ILE A 276 23.12 22.22 -9.53
CA ILE A 276 22.57 21.12 -8.73
C ILE A 276 23.55 19.96 -8.65
N LYS A 277 23.93 19.62 -7.42
CA LYS A 277 24.77 18.44 -7.18
C LYS A 277 23.95 17.16 -7.38
N PRO A 278 24.50 16.17 -8.10
CA PRO A 278 23.92 14.83 -8.16
C PRO A 278 23.82 14.21 -6.77
N ARG A 279 22.75 13.46 -6.52
CA ARG A 279 22.54 12.76 -5.25
C ARG A 279 22.43 11.26 -5.43
N PHE A 280 22.69 10.52 -4.35
CA PHE A 280 22.55 9.08 -4.30
C PHE A 280 21.37 8.70 -3.41
N SER A 281 20.71 7.61 -3.79
CA SER A 281 19.80 6.85 -2.96
C SER A 281 20.53 6.14 -1.83
N ASP A 282 19.73 5.55 -0.93
CA ASP A 282 20.23 4.55 0.01
C ASP A 282 20.81 3.32 -0.72
N THR A 283 21.60 2.54 0.04
CA THR A 283 22.26 1.34 -0.49
C THR A 283 21.46 0.09 -0.17
N PHE A 284 20.98 -0.58 -1.22
CA PHE A 284 20.15 -1.78 -1.16
C PHE A 284 20.99 -3.03 -1.42
N VAL A 285 20.77 -4.10 -0.65
CA VAL A 285 21.46 -5.39 -0.87
C VAL A 285 20.50 -6.34 -1.57
N TYR A 286 20.84 -6.76 -2.79
CA TYR A 286 20.07 -7.73 -3.54
C TYR A 286 20.83 -9.06 -3.65
N ASN A 287 20.16 -10.17 -3.35
CA ASN A 287 20.69 -11.53 -3.46
C ASN A 287 19.68 -12.40 -4.24
N PRO A 288 20.02 -12.88 -5.45
CA PRO A 288 19.16 -13.79 -6.19
C PRO A 288 19.13 -15.15 -5.48
N LYS A 289 17.93 -15.67 -5.23
CA LYS A 289 17.75 -17.03 -4.72
C LYS A 289 17.80 -18.02 -5.89
N THR A 290 18.56 -19.10 -5.75
CA THR A 290 18.47 -20.28 -6.61
C THR A 290 17.74 -21.39 -5.86
N ILE A 291 16.69 -21.96 -6.46
CA ILE A 291 16.03 -23.17 -5.97
C ILE A 291 15.79 -24.11 -7.15
N SER A 292 16.05 -25.40 -6.90
CA SER A 292 15.82 -26.52 -7.81
C SER A 292 14.42 -27.11 -7.62
N ALA A 293 13.69 -27.38 -8.69
CA ALA A 293 12.42 -28.11 -8.63
C ALA A 293 12.60 -29.61 -8.88
N LYS A 294 11.97 -30.45 -8.03
CA LYS A 294 11.65 -31.85 -8.34
C LYS A 294 10.19 -32.14 -8.03
N GLY A 295 9.49 -32.59 -9.07
CA GLY A 295 8.16 -33.21 -9.14
C GLY A 295 7.41 -33.50 -7.84
N LYS A 296 6.69 -32.51 -7.34
CA LYS A 296 5.52 -32.68 -6.46
C LYS A 296 4.27 -32.22 -7.20
N SER A 297 3.14 -32.88 -7.00
CA SER A 297 1.84 -32.32 -7.41
C SER A 297 1.41 -31.30 -6.36
N TYR A 298 1.33 -30.03 -6.73
CA TYR A 298 0.91 -28.96 -5.85
C TYR A 298 -0.59 -28.71 -5.96
N GLN A 299 -1.24 -28.35 -4.84
CA GLN A 299 -2.67 -28.04 -4.84
C GLN A 299 -2.97 -26.53 -4.95
N TYR A 300 -1.98 -25.70 -4.65
CA TYR A 300 -2.06 -24.25 -4.68
C TYR A 300 -0.82 -23.67 -5.36
N VAL A 301 -0.92 -22.42 -5.82
CA VAL A 301 0.19 -21.67 -6.41
C VAL A 301 0.20 -20.25 -5.85
N GLU A 302 1.37 -19.76 -5.48
CA GLU A 302 1.55 -18.41 -4.96
C GLU A 302 1.50 -17.38 -6.08
N MET A 303 0.85 -16.24 -5.81
CA MET A 303 0.71 -15.17 -6.80
C MET A 303 2.03 -14.40 -6.94
N PRO A 304 2.50 -14.15 -8.19
CA PRO A 304 3.64 -13.29 -8.43
C PRO A 304 3.25 -11.80 -8.35
N SER A 305 4.24 -10.93 -8.54
CA SER A 305 4.03 -9.51 -8.79
C SER A 305 3.30 -9.26 -10.13
N ASP A 306 2.77 -8.05 -10.34
CA ASP A 306 1.88 -7.73 -11.46
C ASP A 306 2.55 -7.90 -12.82
N GLU A 307 3.81 -7.49 -12.95
CA GLU A 307 4.64 -7.65 -14.15
C GLU A 307 4.90 -9.12 -14.53
N ASN A 308 4.56 -10.03 -13.63
CA ASN A 308 4.84 -11.44 -13.68
C ASN A 308 3.56 -12.30 -13.67
N LEU A 309 2.37 -11.69 -13.67
CA LEU A 309 1.08 -12.39 -13.71
C LEU A 309 0.90 -13.27 -14.96
N TRP A 310 1.59 -12.95 -16.06
CA TRP A 310 1.59 -13.80 -17.26
C TRP A 310 2.07 -15.23 -16.96
N MET A 311 3.02 -15.41 -16.03
CA MET A 311 3.50 -16.73 -15.62
C MET A 311 2.41 -17.51 -14.90
N LEU A 312 1.70 -16.84 -14.00
CA LEU A 312 0.59 -17.44 -13.26
C LEU A 312 -0.52 -17.85 -14.24
N ASN A 313 -0.92 -16.99 -15.17
CA ASN A 313 -1.94 -17.30 -16.16
C ASN A 313 -1.59 -18.54 -17.01
N LEU A 314 -0.34 -18.66 -17.43
CA LEU A 314 0.14 -19.80 -18.19
C LEU A 314 0.15 -21.10 -17.37
N ILE A 315 0.51 -21.01 -16.09
CA ILE A 315 0.49 -22.17 -15.18
C ILE A 315 -0.95 -22.60 -14.89
N LEU A 316 -1.87 -21.64 -14.73
CA LEU A 316 -3.29 -21.91 -14.51
C LEU A 316 -3.98 -22.49 -15.75
N SER A 317 -3.54 -22.17 -16.96
CA SER A 317 -4.12 -22.75 -18.19
C SER A 317 -3.76 -24.22 -18.40
N THR A 318 -2.73 -24.72 -17.73
CA THR A 318 -2.20 -26.08 -17.94
C THR A 318 -2.40 -27.02 -16.75
N SER A 319 -2.84 -26.50 -15.59
CA SER A 319 -2.94 -27.27 -14.35
C SER A 319 -4.17 -26.87 -13.53
N ASN A 320 -4.77 -27.85 -12.85
CA ASN A 320 -5.91 -27.61 -11.97
C ASN A 320 -5.44 -27.34 -10.54
N PHE A 321 -5.56 -26.09 -10.10
CA PHE A 321 -5.31 -25.69 -8.72
C PHE A 321 -6.62 -25.52 -7.94
N LYS A 322 -6.55 -25.71 -6.62
CA LYS A 322 -7.69 -25.47 -5.71
C LYS A 322 -7.82 -24.01 -5.31
N GLY A 323 -6.76 -23.23 -5.44
CA GLY A 323 -6.70 -21.84 -5.02
C GLY A 323 -5.30 -21.27 -5.17
N LEU A 324 -5.18 -19.98 -4.84
CA LEU A 324 -3.94 -19.23 -4.93
C LEU A 324 -3.48 -18.82 -3.52
N VAL A 325 -2.18 -18.68 -3.33
CA VAL A 325 -1.60 -18.10 -2.11
C VAL A 325 -1.22 -16.65 -2.41
N GLY A 326 -1.77 -15.69 -1.67
CA GLY A 326 -1.54 -14.27 -1.94
C GLY A 326 -2.29 -13.37 -0.95
N ASN A 327 -2.48 -12.10 -1.30
CA ASN A 327 -3.26 -11.19 -0.49
C ASN A 327 -4.76 -11.24 -0.90
N PRO A 328 -5.66 -11.87 -0.12
CA PRO A 328 -7.09 -11.95 -0.45
C PRO A 328 -7.79 -10.59 -0.44
N PHE A 329 -7.23 -9.59 0.26
CA PHE A 329 -7.77 -8.24 0.25
C PHE A 329 -7.47 -7.52 -1.07
N ARG A 330 -6.40 -7.91 -1.78
CA ARG A 330 -6.11 -7.44 -3.13
C ARG A 330 -7.01 -8.12 -4.18
N TYR A 331 -7.31 -9.39 -3.96
CA TYR A 331 -8.08 -10.26 -4.86
C TYR A 331 -9.36 -10.76 -4.19
N VAL A 332 -10.21 -9.81 -3.79
CA VAL A 332 -11.42 -10.04 -2.97
C VAL A 332 -12.41 -11.03 -3.59
N ASP A 333 -12.47 -11.03 -4.92
CA ASP A 333 -13.36 -11.85 -5.72
C ASP A 333 -12.61 -13.06 -6.34
N GLY A 334 -11.40 -13.32 -5.83
CA GLY A 334 -10.48 -14.31 -6.38
C GLY A 334 -9.69 -13.79 -7.58
N TYR A 335 -8.98 -14.69 -8.24
CA TYR A 335 -8.25 -14.43 -9.48
C TYR A 335 -8.43 -15.62 -10.44
N ASN A 336 -8.86 -15.34 -11.68
CA ASN A 336 -9.24 -16.36 -12.68
C ASN A 336 -10.20 -17.44 -12.15
N GLY A 337 -11.17 -17.04 -11.31
CA GLY A 337 -12.16 -17.95 -10.73
C GLY A 337 -11.63 -18.84 -9.60
N LEU A 338 -10.42 -18.60 -9.12
CA LEU A 338 -9.83 -19.27 -7.95
C LEU A 338 -9.80 -18.33 -6.74
N ASP A 339 -10.12 -18.89 -5.58
CA ASP A 339 -9.99 -18.18 -4.30
C ASP A 339 -8.52 -17.89 -3.99
N VAL A 340 -8.26 -16.72 -3.38
CA VAL A 340 -6.94 -16.34 -2.88
C VAL A 340 -6.93 -16.50 -1.37
N PHE A 341 -5.90 -17.17 -0.85
CA PHE A 341 -5.72 -17.48 0.56
C PHE A 341 -4.45 -16.83 1.08
N LEU A 342 -4.47 -16.41 2.34
CA LEU A 342 -3.25 -16.07 3.05
C LEU A 342 -2.37 -17.31 3.20
N LYS A 343 -1.07 -17.10 3.30
CA LYS A 343 -0.08 -18.18 3.42
C LYS A 343 -0.35 -19.07 4.64
N GLU A 344 -0.81 -18.47 5.72
CA GLU A 344 -1.12 -19.11 7.00
C GLU A 344 -2.37 -20.00 6.92
N GLU A 345 -3.25 -19.77 5.93
CA GLU A 345 -4.48 -20.54 5.72
C GLU A 345 -4.23 -21.83 4.93
N VAL A 346 -3.08 -21.95 4.26
CA VAL A 346 -2.75 -23.09 3.38
C VAL A 346 -1.85 -24.10 4.09
N ASN A 347 -2.47 -25.19 4.55
CA ASN A 347 -1.78 -26.31 5.22
C ASN A 347 -1.18 -27.36 4.25
N ALA A 348 -1.07 -27.03 2.95
CA ALA A 348 -0.58 -27.93 1.91
C ALA A 348 0.65 -27.36 1.20
N ASP A 349 1.46 -28.23 0.60
CA ASP A 349 2.54 -27.79 -0.28
C ASP A 349 1.95 -27.03 -1.48
N TYR A 350 2.53 -25.86 -1.77
CA TYR A 350 2.14 -24.99 -2.88
C TYR A 350 3.37 -24.56 -3.68
N ILE A 351 3.17 -24.22 -4.96
CA ILE A 351 4.23 -23.68 -5.81
C ILE A 351 4.51 -22.26 -5.35
N LYS A 352 5.76 -21.97 -4.99
CA LYS A 352 6.13 -20.64 -4.55
C LYS A 352 6.34 -19.71 -5.72
N LYS A 353 6.19 -18.40 -5.49
CA LYS A 353 6.34 -17.40 -6.55
C LYS A 353 7.71 -17.46 -7.23
N GLU A 354 8.74 -17.90 -6.49
CA GLU A 354 10.11 -18.04 -7.00
C GLU A 354 10.27 -19.16 -8.03
N ASP A 355 9.41 -20.18 -8.01
CA ASP A 355 9.49 -21.34 -8.88
C ASP A 355 8.71 -21.13 -10.21
N LEU A 356 7.90 -20.06 -10.30
CA LEU A 356 6.99 -19.84 -11.42
C LEU A 356 7.69 -19.60 -12.76
N LEU A 357 8.83 -18.91 -12.76
CA LEU A 357 9.50 -18.54 -14.00
C LEU A 357 10.02 -19.75 -14.76
N GLU A 358 10.70 -20.66 -14.07
CA GLU A 358 11.19 -21.89 -14.70
C GLU A 358 10.02 -22.75 -15.21
N MET A 359 8.96 -22.88 -14.41
CA MET A 359 7.75 -23.61 -14.81
C MET A 359 7.09 -22.99 -16.04
N ALA A 360 6.91 -21.67 -16.05
CA ALA A 360 6.28 -20.95 -17.15
C ALA A 360 7.12 -21.06 -18.45
N LEU A 361 8.44 -20.94 -18.38
CA LEU A 361 9.31 -21.10 -19.55
C LEU A 361 9.26 -22.52 -20.12
N ASN A 362 9.22 -23.54 -19.25
CA ASN A 362 9.07 -24.93 -19.70
C ASN A 362 7.73 -25.15 -20.39
N ILE A 363 6.63 -24.61 -19.83
CA ILE A 363 5.30 -24.69 -20.45
C ILE A 363 5.31 -23.98 -21.81
N LEU A 364 5.84 -22.76 -21.92
CA LEU A 364 5.93 -22.02 -23.18
C LEU A 364 6.67 -22.79 -24.26
N TYR A 365 7.78 -23.45 -23.90
CA TYR A 365 8.59 -24.22 -24.83
C TYR A 365 7.84 -25.45 -25.38
N ASP A 366 6.96 -26.04 -24.56
CA ASP A 366 6.19 -27.24 -24.90
C ASP A 366 4.85 -26.93 -25.61
N LEU A 367 4.39 -25.68 -25.62
CA LEU A 367 3.18 -25.28 -26.33
C LEU A 367 3.35 -25.43 -27.85
N ASN A 368 2.30 -25.90 -28.51
CA ASN A 368 2.23 -25.79 -29.97
C ASN A 368 1.89 -24.35 -30.38
N LYS A 369 2.07 -24.04 -31.67
CA LYS A 369 1.90 -22.69 -32.20
C LYS A 369 0.49 -22.12 -31.99
N ASP A 370 -0.54 -22.93 -32.19
CA ASP A 370 -1.94 -22.49 -32.06
C ASP A 370 -2.29 -22.15 -30.60
N ASP A 371 -1.83 -22.98 -29.65
CA ASP A 371 -2.01 -22.75 -28.21
C ASP A 371 -1.19 -21.55 -27.73
N LEU A 372 0.00 -21.33 -28.29
CA LEU A 372 0.84 -20.17 -27.99
C LEU A 372 0.21 -18.87 -28.50
N GLU A 373 -0.31 -18.86 -29.73
CA GLU A 373 -1.05 -17.70 -30.28
C GLU A 373 -2.28 -17.38 -29.42
N THR A 374 -3.03 -18.41 -29.04
CA THR A 374 -4.20 -18.26 -28.15
C THR A 374 -3.80 -17.67 -26.81
N PHE A 375 -2.75 -18.20 -26.17
CA PHE A 375 -2.24 -17.67 -24.90
C PHE A 375 -1.83 -16.19 -25.01
N ILE A 376 -1.13 -15.80 -26.08
CA ILE A 376 -0.67 -14.42 -26.29
C ILE A 376 -1.87 -13.47 -26.40
N VAL A 377 -2.91 -13.86 -27.14
CA VAL A 377 -4.13 -13.05 -27.31
C VAL A 377 -4.88 -12.91 -26.00
N ASP A 378 -5.12 -14.02 -25.29
CA ASP A 378 -5.91 -14.03 -24.06
C ASP A 378 -5.21 -13.31 -22.89
N ASN A 379 -3.89 -13.15 -22.95
CA ASN A 379 -3.08 -12.59 -21.87
C ASN A 379 -2.31 -11.33 -22.28
N GLN A 380 -2.76 -10.64 -23.32
CA GLN A 380 -2.06 -9.49 -23.89
C GLN A 380 -1.75 -8.41 -22.84
N ASP A 381 -2.69 -8.09 -21.95
CA ASP A 381 -2.51 -7.08 -20.91
C ASP A 381 -1.44 -7.48 -19.89
N ALA A 382 -1.45 -8.73 -19.43
CA ALA A 382 -0.43 -9.25 -18.51
C ALA A 382 0.96 -9.30 -19.18
N LEU A 383 1.02 -9.67 -20.46
CA LEU A 383 2.25 -9.70 -21.26
C LEU A 383 2.78 -8.30 -21.55
N ASN A 384 1.93 -7.28 -21.66
CA ASN A 384 2.36 -5.89 -21.84
C ASN A 384 3.19 -5.38 -20.65
N SER A 385 2.93 -5.89 -19.44
CA SER A 385 3.70 -5.58 -18.24
C SER A 385 4.98 -6.41 -18.10
N ALA A 386 5.14 -7.48 -18.87
CA ALA A 386 6.33 -8.34 -18.83
C ALA A 386 7.59 -7.63 -19.36
N SER A 387 8.75 -8.11 -18.92
CA SER A 387 10.04 -7.59 -19.38
C SER A 387 10.24 -7.79 -20.89
N ASN A 388 11.00 -6.89 -21.53
CA ASN A 388 11.29 -7.00 -22.97
C ASN A 388 11.96 -8.32 -23.35
N ALA A 389 12.79 -8.88 -22.46
CA ALA A 389 13.44 -10.16 -22.70
C ALA A 389 12.43 -11.32 -22.83
N ILE A 390 11.35 -11.29 -22.05
CA ILE A 390 10.27 -12.29 -22.12
C ILE A 390 9.45 -12.10 -23.39
N LYS A 391 9.11 -10.85 -23.74
CA LYS A 391 8.40 -10.54 -24.99
C LYS A 391 9.19 -11.03 -26.21
N ASP A 392 10.50 -10.75 -26.23
CA ASP A 392 11.40 -11.21 -27.28
C ASP A 392 11.49 -12.75 -27.33
N TYR A 393 11.51 -13.41 -26.17
CA TYR A 393 11.53 -14.88 -26.08
C TYR A 393 10.25 -15.49 -26.68
N ILE A 394 9.08 -15.01 -26.26
CA ILE A 394 7.78 -15.49 -26.77
C ILE A 394 7.66 -15.23 -28.28
N SER A 395 8.14 -14.08 -28.77
CA SER A 395 8.12 -13.76 -30.20
C SER A 395 8.98 -14.69 -31.06
N LYS A 396 9.96 -15.38 -30.48
CA LYS A 396 10.80 -16.37 -31.19
C LYS A 396 10.21 -17.77 -31.19
N LEU A 397 9.28 -18.05 -30.27
CA LEU A 397 8.56 -19.31 -30.18
C LEU A 397 7.34 -19.33 -31.10
N ASN A 398 6.72 -18.17 -31.33
CA ASN A 398 5.67 -17.96 -32.33
C ASN A 398 6.27 -17.87 -33.74
#